data_AF-A0A1F7QLA2-F1
#
_entry.id   AF-A0A1F7QLA2-F1
#
_cell.length_a   1.000
_cell.length_b   1.000
_cell.length_c   1.000
_cell.angle_alpha   90.00
_cell.angle_beta   90.00
_cell.angle_gamma   90.00
#
_symmetry.space_group_name_H-M   'P 1'
#
loop_
_entity.id
_entity.type
_entity.pdbx_description
1 polymer ?
#
loop_
_entity_poly.entity_id
_entity_poly.type
_entity_poly.pdbx_seq_one_letter_code
_entity_poly.pdbx_strand_id
1 'polypeptide(L)'
;MTGTTLTRGYVIIWIWLLALMTVSLFANTLPVSRPAIVTLMFVVAAVKAVLVALNFMHLRLEAWLIYAIATAPMLLVFGLMLALFPDFVLPR
;
A
#
# COMPACT_ATOMS: atom_id res chain seq x y z
N MET A 1 -25.67 19.23 -11.30
CA MET A 1 -25.51 18.90 -9.86
C MET A 1 -24.76 17.58 -9.70
N THR A 2 -23.52 17.50 -10.20
CA THR A 2 -22.73 16.25 -10.34
C THR A 2 -21.40 16.27 -9.57
N GLY A 3 -21.18 17.26 -8.71
CA GLY A 3 -19.94 17.41 -7.95
C GLY A 3 -19.89 16.65 -6.62
N THR A 4 -21.03 16.27 -6.04
CA THR A 4 -21.12 15.67 -4.69
C THR A 4 -20.92 14.15 -4.66
N THR A 5 -21.11 13.45 -5.78
CA THR A 5 -21.00 11.99 -5.85
C THR A 5 -19.54 11.52 -5.91
N LEU A 6 -18.69 12.23 -6.65
CA LEU A 6 -17.25 11.94 -6.76
C LEU A 6 -16.52 12.19 -5.43
N THR A 7 -16.83 13.31 -4.76
CA THR A 7 -16.31 13.62 -3.42
C THR A 7 -16.77 12.59 -2.40
N ARG A 8 -18.04 12.15 -2.45
CA ARG A 8 -18.54 11.10 -1.53
C ARG A 8 -17.78 9.78 -1.70
N GLY A 9 -17.52 9.35 -2.93
CA GLY A 9 -16.73 8.14 -3.20
C GLY A 9 -15.31 8.23 -2.65
N TYR A 10 -14.63 9.35 -2.86
CA TYR A 10 -13.28 9.59 -2.36
C TYR A 10 -13.20 9.58 -0.83
N VAL A 11 -14.17 10.22 -0.17
CA VAL A 11 -14.26 10.26 1.30
C VAL A 11 -14.50 8.87 1.89
N ILE A 12 -15.31 8.02 1.26
CA ILE A 12 -15.53 6.64 1.72
C ILE A 12 -14.22 5.85 1.70
N ILE A 13 -13.43 5.99 0.64
CA ILE A 13 -12.15 5.27 0.50
C ILE A 13 -11.13 5.82 1.49
N TRP A 14 -11.12 7.12 1.71
CA TRP A 14 -10.30 7.75 2.74
C TRP A 14 -10.62 7.23 4.15
N ILE A 15 -11.91 7.10 4.50
CA ILE A 15 -12.33 6.48 5.78
C ILE A 15 -11.84 5.03 5.87
N TRP A 16 -11.89 4.27 4.77
CA TRP A 16 -11.39 2.90 4.74
C TRP A 16 -9.87 2.83 4.97
N LEU A 17 -9.10 3.75 4.38
CA LEU A 17 -7.66 3.86 4.63
C LEU A 17 -7.35 4.16 6.11
N LEU A 18 -8.13 5.03 6.74
CA LEU A 18 -8.01 5.30 8.18
C LEU A 18 -8.35 4.06 9.02
N ALA A 19 -9.40 3.31 8.68
CA ALA A 19 -9.74 2.08 9.37
C ALA A 19 -8.63 1.02 9.24
N LEU A 20 -8.05 0.86 8.06
CA LEU A 20 -6.90 -0.03 7.85
C LEU A 20 -5.66 0.44 8.63
N MET A 21 -5.45 1.75 8.77
CA MET A 21 -4.39 2.32 9.60
C MET A 21 -4.61 1.99 11.08
N THR A 22 -5.80 2.21 11.62
CA THR A 22 -6.09 1.90 13.03
C THR A 22 -5.97 0.41 13.31
N VAL A 23 -6.47 -0.46 12.43
CA VAL A 23 -6.27 -1.91 12.53
C VAL A 23 -4.78 -2.27 12.61
N SER A 24 -3.93 -1.61 11.81
CA SER A 24 -2.48 -1.85 11.84
C SER A 24 -1.86 -1.42 13.19
N LEU A 25 -2.32 -0.31 13.77
CA LEU A 25 -1.86 0.16 15.09
C LEU A 25 -2.24 -0.81 16.21
N PHE A 26 -3.50 -1.25 16.22
CA PHE A 26 -4.00 -2.15 17.25
C PHE A 26 -3.60 -3.61 17.02
N ALA A 27 -3.11 -3.98 15.84
CA ALA A 27 -2.62 -5.33 15.55
C ALA A 27 -1.57 -5.81 16.56
N ASN A 28 -0.74 -4.91 17.09
CA ASN A 28 0.29 -5.25 18.08
C ASN A 28 -0.26 -5.45 19.50
N THR A 29 -1.52 -5.07 19.76
CA THR A 29 -2.19 -5.30 21.04
C THR A 29 -2.90 -6.65 21.10
N LEU A 30 -3.04 -7.35 19.97
CA LEU A 30 -3.61 -8.69 19.95
C LEU A 30 -2.57 -9.71 20.47
N PRO A 31 -2.98 -10.67 21.32
CA PRO A 31 -2.12 -11.75 21.82
C PRO A 31 -1.91 -12.82 20.74
N VAL A 32 -1.38 -12.42 19.59
CA VAL A 32 -1.17 -13.27 18.41
C VAL A 32 0.34 -13.46 18.20
N SER A 33 0.72 -14.56 17.53
CA SER A 33 2.12 -14.83 17.21
C SER A 33 2.74 -13.68 16.39
N ARG A 34 3.98 -13.31 16.71
CA ARG A 34 4.75 -12.26 15.99
C ARG A 34 4.73 -12.41 14.46
N PRO A 35 4.97 -13.61 13.86
CA PRO A 35 4.93 -13.73 12.41
C PRO A 35 3.55 -13.41 11.84
N ALA A 36 2.46 -13.81 12.51
CA ALA A 36 1.11 -13.51 12.05
C ALA A 36 0.79 -11.99 12.12
N ILE A 37 1.28 -11.27 13.12
CA ILE A 37 1.15 -9.80 13.19
C ILE A 37 1.91 -9.15 12.02
N VAL A 38 3.13 -9.60 11.73
CA VAL A 38 3.92 -9.08 10.61
C VAL A 38 3.21 -9.35 9.27
N THR A 39 2.74 -10.58 9.04
CA THR A 39 1.99 -10.90 7.82
C THR A 39 0.73 -10.05 7.68
N LEU A 40 -0.03 -9.85 8.77
CA LEU A 40 -1.19 -8.97 8.78
C LEU A 40 -0.81 -7.54 8.38
N MET A 41 0.26 -6.98 8.95
CA MET A 41 0.74 -5.64 8.63
C MET A 41 1.09 -5.49 7.14
N PHE A 42 1.79 -6.48 6.56
CA PHE A 42 2.11 -6.49 5.13
C PHE A 42 0.86 -6.57 4.25
N VAL A 43 -0.10 -7.44 4.58
CA VAL A 43 -1.38 -7.53 3.86
C VAL A 43 -2.13 -6.20 3.91
N VAL A 44 -2.23 -5.60 5.09
CA VAL A 44 -2.92 -4.31 5.26
C VAL A 44 -2.19 -3.20 4.50
N ALA A 45 -0.86 -3.18 4.50
CA ALA A 45 -0.07 -2.24 3.71
C ALA A 45 -0.31 -2.39 2.20
N ALA A 46 -0.31 -3.63 1.68
CA ALA A 46 -0.58 -3.92 0.27
C ALA A 46 -1.99 -3.46 -0.14
N VAL A 47 -3.01 -3.77 0.66
CA VAL A 47 -4.39 -3.34 0.40
C VAL A 47 -4.49 -1.81 0.36
N LYS A 48 -3.88 -1.10 1.33
CA LYS A 48 -3.85 0.37 1.33
C LYS A 48 -3.18 0.93 0.06
N ALA A 49 -2.04 0.38 -0.34
CA ALA A 49 -1.35 0.80 -1.55
C ALA A 49 -2.21 0.64 -2.81
N VAL A 50 -2.93 -0.48 -2.93
CA VAL A 50 -3.87 -0.72 -4.05
C VAL A 50 -5.04 0.26 -4.04
N LEU A 51 -5.65 0.52 -2.87
CA LEU A 51 -6.74 1.49 -2.73
C LEU A 51 -6.31 2.90 -3.14
N VAL A 52 -5.11 3.32 -2.75
CA VAL A 52 -4.52 4.61 -3.15
C VAL A 52 -4.23 4.63 -4.66
N ALA A 53 -3.58 3.60 -5.20
CA ALA A 53 -3.25 3.54 -6.62
C ALA A 53 -4.52 3.62 -7.50
N LEU A 54 -5.56 2.86 -7.16
CA LEU A 54 -6.78 2.81 -7.98
C LEU A 54 -7.66 4.06 -7.85
N ASN A 55 -7.67 4.74 -6.69
CA ASN A 55 -8.67 5.78 -6.42
C ASN A 55 -8.09 7.19 -6.21
N PHE A 56 -6.81 7.31 -5.86
CA PHE A 56 -6.16 8.59 -5.57
C PHE A 56 -5.13 8.98 -6.65
N MET A 57 -4.52 8.00 -7.33
CA MET A 57 -3.52 8.26 -8.38
C MET A 57 -4.13 8.34 -9.80
N HIS A 58 -5.46 8.45 -9.92
CA HIS A 58 -6.20 8.52 -11.19
C HIS A 58 -5.99 7.35 -12.19
N LEU A 59 -5.32 6.25 -11.80
CA LEU A 59 -5.06 5.11 -12.68
C LEU A 59 -6.33 4.44 -13.24
N ARG A 60 -7.47 4.60 -12.56
CA ARG A 60 -8.74 3.99 -12.96
C ARG A 60 -9.37 4.61 -14.21
N LEU A 61 -8.95 5.81 -14.64
CA LEU A 61 -9.60 6.52 -15.76
C LEU A 61 -8.71 6.76 -17.00
N GLU A 62 -7.39 6.52 -16.96
CA GLU A 62 -6.53 6.82 -18.12
C GLU A 62 -5.26 5.95 -18.27
N ALA A 63 -4.65 6.09 -19.45
CA ALA A 63 -3.64 5.30 -20.15
C ALA A 63 -2.70 4.36 -19.37
N TRP A 64 -2.46 3.19 -19.98
CA TRP A 64 -1.39 2.21 -19.73
C TRP A 64 -0.03 2.80 -19.35
N LEU A 65 0.29 4.00 -19.86
CA LEU A 65 1.52 4.73 -19.56
C LEU A 65 1.66 5.09 -18.07
N ILE A 66 0.57 5.43 -17.38
CA ILE A 66 0.61 5.76 -15.94
C ILE A 66 0.93 4.50 -15.12
N TYR A 67 0.38 3.34 -15.51
CA TYR A 67 0.74 2.06 -14.90
C TYR A 67 2.22 1.73 -15.12
N ALA A 68 2.77 1.96 -16.32
CA ALA A 68 4.17 1.73 -16.61
C ALA A 68 5.10 2.62 -15.75
N ILE A 69 4.78 3.90 -15.64
CA ILE A 69 5.55 4.86 -14.82
C ILE A 69 5.42 4.53 -13.32
N ALA A 70 4.25 4.11 -12.84
CA ALA A 70 4.05 3.71 -11.44
C ALA A 70 4.76 2.38 -11.10
N THR A 71 4.91 1.48 -12.07
CA THR A 71 5.57 0.17 -11.86
C THR A 71 7.10 0.29 -11.87
N ALA A 72 7.66 1.21 -12.64
CA ALA A 72 9.10 1.45 -12.73
C ALA A 72 9.80 1.67 -11.35
N PRO A 73 9.34 2.58 -10.47
CA PRO A 73 9.95 2.76 -9.15
C PRO A 73 9.76 1.53 -8.25
N MET A 74 8.67 0.76 -8.40
CA MET A 74 8.48 -0.48 -7.64
C MET A 74 9.49 -1.55 -8.04
N LEU A 75 9.75 -1.72 -9.35
CA LEU A 75 10.80 -2.62 -9.83
C LEU A 75 12.18 -2.19 -9.35
N LEU A 76 12.45 -0.88 -9.32
CA LEU A 76 13.72 -0.34 -8.85
C LEU A 76 13.91 -0.59 -7.35
N VAL A 77 12.89 -0.33 -6.52
CA VAL A 77 12.94 -0.63 -5.07
C VAL A 77 13.13 -2.12 -4.84
N PHE A 78 12.40 -2.98 -5.57
CA PHE A 78 12.53 -4.43 -5.43
C PHE A 78 13.93 -4.92 -5.83
N GLY A 79 14.46 -4.45 -6.96
CA GLY A 79 15.81 -4.75 -7.41
C GLY A 79 16.87 -4.26 -6.42
N LEU A 80 16.69 -3.06 -5.86
CA LEU A 80 17.58 -2.51 -4.85
C LEU A 80 17.56 -3.34 -3.56
N MET A 81 16.38 -3.80 -3.10
CA MET A 81 16.29 -4.69 -1.94
C MET A 81 17.06 -5.99 -2.15
N LEU A 82 16.97 -6.60 -3.34
CA LEU A 82 17.74 -7.80 -3.68
C LEU A 82 19.24 -7.54 -3.78
N ALA A 83 19.63 -6.39 -4.35
CA ALA A 83 21.03 -6.00 -4.47
C ALA A 83 21.68 -5.71 -3.09
N LEU A 84 20.91 -5.13 -2.16
CA LEU A 84 21.38 -4.78 -0.82
C LEU A 84 21.30 -5.97 0.17
N PHE A 85 20.51 -7.00 -0.14
CA PHE A 85 20.39 -8.21 0.68
C PHE A 85 21.74 -8.86 1.04
N PRO A 86 22.68 -9.11 0.10
CA PRO A 86 23.98 -9.68 0.44
C PRO A 86 24.79 -8.77 1.37
N ASP A 87 24.69 -7.45 1.25
CA ASP A 87 25.42 -6.51 2.11
C ASP A 87 24.93 -6.54 3.57
N PHE A 88 23.65 -6.88 3.81
CA PHE A 88 23.11 -7.06 5.17
C PHE A 88 23.39 -8.45 5.77
N VAL A 89 23.45 -9.48 4.92
CA VAL A 89 23.61 -10.88 5.37
C VAL A 89 25.08 -11.26 5.52
N LEU A 90 25.97 -10.70 4.71
CA LEU A 90 27.41 -10.87 4.83
C LEU A 90 28.01 -9.62 5.48
N PRO A 91 28.04 -9.52 6.82
CA PRO A 91 28.85 -8.52 7.48
C PRO A 91 30.31 -8.82 7.11
N ARG A 92 30.99 -7.83 6.51
CA ARG A 92 32.44 -7.89 6.27
C ARG A 92 33.20 -7.67 7.57
#